data_AF-A0A2G6EQG3-F1
#
_entry.id   AF-A0A2G6EQG3-F1
#
_cell.length_a   1.000
_cell.length_b   1.000
_cell.length_c   1.000
_cell.angle_alpha   90.00
_cell.angle_beta   90.00
_cell.angle_gamma   90.00
#
_symmetry.space_group_name_H-M   'P 1'
#
loop_
_entity.id
_entity.type
_entity.pdbx_description
1 polymer ?
#
loop_
_entity_poly.entity_id
_entity_poly.type
_entity_poly.pdbx_seq_one_letter_code
_entity_poly.pdbx_strand_id
1 'polypeptide(L)'
;MTQPVNIICMKWGNKYGAEYVNKLYGMIKRNITLPFQLVCFTDDARGIDDTVLIRELPALDLPAEAPERGWNKLTTLQHRLGGLSGEALFLDLDVVIVSNIDELFSYPAEFAIIRDAKLRKRMIGNSSVYR
;
A
#
# COMPACT_ATOMS: atom_id res chain seq x y z
N MET A 1 -17.64 13.35 -12.49
CA MET A 1 -17.33 12.71 -11.19
C MET A 1 -15.82 12.52 -11.16
N THR A 2 -15.13 12.98 -10.12
CA THR A 2 -13.71 12.73 -9.93
C THR A 2 -13.51 11.23 -9.63
N GLN A 3 -12.55 10.59 -10.30
CA GLN A 3 -12.22 9.20 -10.00
C GLN A 3 -11.63 9.12 -8.58
N PRO A 4 -11.98 8.08 -7.79
CA PRO A 4 -11.40 7.90 -6.46
C PRO A 4 -9.90 7.63 -6.57
N VAL A 5 -9.13 8.14 -5.61
CA VAL A 5 -7.71 7.82 -5.52
C VAL A 5 -7.51 6.39 -5.05
N ASN A 6 -6.46 5.73 -5.54
CA ASN A 6 -6.13 4.37 -5.10
C ASN A 6 -5.21 4.44 -3.88
N ILE A 7 -5.58 3.74 -2.82
CA ILE A 7 -4.66 3.38 -1.75
C ILE A 7 -4.50 1.87 -1.80
N ILE A 8 -3.27 1.40 -1.74
CA ILE A 8 -2.95 -0.02 -1.85
C ILE A 8 -2.18 -0.51 -0.62
N CYS A 9 -2.45 -1.74 -0.21
CA CYS A 9 -1.68 -2.44 0.81
C CYS A 9 -1.54 -3.92 0.42
N MET A 10 -0.66 -4.64 1.10
CA MET A 10 -0.43 -6.05 0.85
C MET A 10 -0.49 -6.84 2.15
N LYS A 11 -1.24 -7.95 2.15
CA LYS A 11 -1.33 -8.91 3.25
C LYS A 11 -0.95 -10.29 2.70
N TRP A 12 0.15 -10.87 3.16
CA TRP A 12 0.53 -12.23 2.78
C TRP A 12 1.02 -13.04 3.98
N GLY A 13 0.86 -14.35 3.89
CA GLY A 13 1.16 -15.26 4.98
C GLY A 13 0.33 -14.98 6.23
N ASN A 14 0.90 -15.27 7.39
CA ASN A 14 0.20 -15.25 8.68
C ASN A 14 0.75 -14.24 9.69
N LYS A 15 1.75 -13.42 9.32
CA LYS A 15 2.38 -12.46 10.23
C LYS A 15 1.44 -11.31 10.60
N TYR A 16 0.66 -10.82 9.65
CA TYR A 16 -0.30 -9.74 9.84
C TYR A 16 -1.70 -10.25 9.45
N GLY A 17 -2.62 -10.27 10.41
CA GLY A 17 -4.00 -10.72 10.20
C GLY A 17 -4.88 -9.68 9.51
N ALA A 18 -6.11 -10.08 9.18
CA ALA A 18 -7.09 -9.21 8.52
C ALA A 18 -7.43 -7.95 9.33
N GLU A 19 -7.27 -7.99 10.66
CA GLU A 19 -7.48 -6.85 11.54
C GLU A 19 -6.55 -5.67 11.23
N TYR A 20 -5.35 -5.93 10.68
CA TYR A 20 -4.45 -4.85 10.27
C TYR A 20 -5.00 -4.11 9.04
N VAL A 21 -5.52 -4.85 8.06
CA VAL A 21 -6.17 -4.29 6.86
C VAL A 21 -7.39 -3.45 7.27
N ASN A 22 -8.23 -4.00 8.14
CA ASN A 22 -9.45 -3.32 8.60
C ASN A 22 -9.13 -2.06 9.43
N LYS A 23 -8.10 -2.11 10.29
CA LYS A 23 -7.62 -0.93 11.04
C LYS A 23 -7.05 0.12 10.10
N LEU A 24 -6.27 -0.29 9.10
CA LEU A 24 -5.72 0.60 8.08
C LEU A 24 -6.83 1.31 7.31
N TYR A 25 -7.85 0.58 6.84
CA TYR A 25 -9.04 1.17 6.22
C TYR A 25 -9.71 2.22 7.13
N GLY A 26 -9.94 1.86 8.40
CA GLY A 26 -10.54 2.78 9.37
C GLY A 26 -9.69 4.04 9.61
N MET A 27 -8.35 3.90 9.66
CA MET A 27 -7.43 5.03 9.79
C MET A 27 -7.44 5.93 8.55
N ILE A 28 -7.42 5.35 7.34
CA ILE A 28 -7.53 6.09 6.08
C ILE A 28 -8.83 6.87 6.05
N LYS A 29 -9.98 6.20 6.29
CA LYS A 29 -11.31 6.82 6.23
C LYS A 29 -11.47 8.03 7.16
N ARG A 30 -10.80 8.03 8.32
CA ARG A 30 -10.81 9.16 9.26
C ARG A 30 -9.93 10.33 8.84
N ASN A 31 -8.95 10.10 7.96
CA ASN A 31 -7.85 11.02 7.67
C ASN A 31 -7.70 11.36 6.18
N ILE A 32 -8.67 11.02 5.34
CA ILE A 32 -8.67 11.41 3.93
C ILE A 32 -9.96 12.15 3.62
N THR A 33 -9.88 13.24 2.86
CA THR A 33 -11.08 13.97 2.40
C THR A 33 -11.41 13.66 0.94
N LEU A 34 -10.43 13.17 0.19
CA LEU A 34 -10.62 12.70 -1.18
C LEU A 34 -11.48 11.43 -1.22
N PRO A 35 -12.35 11.27 -2.23
CA PRO A 35 -12.94 9.97 -2.54
C PRO A 35 -11.82 8.96 -2.78
N PHE A 36 -11.87 7.81 -2.12
CA PHE A 36 -10.80 6.80 -2.18
C PHE A 36 -11.36 5.39 -2.27
N GLN A 37 -10.51 4.49 -2.74
CA GLN A 37 -10.68 3.04 -2.61
C GLN A 37 -9.42 2.42 -2.01
N LEU A 38 -9.59 1.51 -1.05
CA LEU A 38 -8.48 0.70 -0.55
C LEU A 38 -8.46 -0.64 -1.29
N VAL A 39 -7.31 -1.00 -1.84
CA VAL A 39 -7.07 -2.27 -2.51
C VAL A 39 -6.08 -3.08 -1.69
N CYS A 40 -6.49 -4.27 -1.23
CA CYS A 40 -5.59 -5.20 -0.54
C CYS A 40 -5.22 -6.34 -1.49
N PHE A 41 -3.93 -6.44 -1.82
CA PHE A 41 -3.39 -7.62 -2.49
C PHE A 41 -3.09 -8.69 -1.44
N THR A 42 -3.73 -9.86 -1.55
CA THR A 42 -3.61 -10.91 -0.54
C THR A 42 -3.73 -12.33 -1.08
N ASP A 43 -3.11 -13.26 -0.37
CA ASP A 43 -3.27 -14.71 -0.52
C ASP A 43 -4.43 -15.29 0.31
N ASP A 44 -4.98 -14.49 1.24
CA ASP A 44 -6.07 -14.91 2.12
C ASP A 44 -6.95 -13.72 2.52
N ALA A 45 -8.15 -13.67 1.96
CA ALA A 45 -9.11 -12.60 2.18
C ALA A 45 -9.98 -12.77 3.44
N ARG A 46 -9.88 -13.90 4.16
CA ARG A 46 -10.79 -14.20 5.27
C ARG A 46 -10.69 -13.14 6.37
N GLY A 47 -11.85 -12.60 6.76
CA GLY A 47 -11.97 -11.60 7.82
C GLY A 47 -11.63 -10.17 7.42
N ILE A 48 -11.25 -9.92 6.16
CA ILE A 48 -11.13 -8.55 5.64
C ILE A 48 -12.53 -8.01 5.36
N ASP A 49 -12.78 -6.75 5.71
CA ASP A 49 -14.06 -6.08 5.52
C ASP A 49 -14.40 -5.91 4.02
N ASP A 50 -15.67 -6.12 3.65
CA ASP A 50 -16.16 -6.07 2.26
C ASP A 50 -16.02 -4.69 1.61
N THR A 51 -15.77 -3.63 2.40
CA THR A 51 -15.44 -2.29 1.88
C THR A 51 -14.06 -2.21 1.26
N VAL A 52 -13.18 -3.18 1.52
CA VAL A 52 -11.83 -3.28 0.94
C VAL A 52 -11.88 -4.07 -0.35
N LEU A 53 -11.33 -3.50 -1.43
CA LEU A 53 -11.24 -4.19 -2.69
C LEU A 53 -10.13 -5.25 -2.64
N ILE A 54 -10.50 -6.52 -2.75
CA ILE A 54 -9.54 -7.63 -2.74
C ILE A 54 -8.96 -7.88 -4.13
N ARG A 55 -7.65 -8.12 -4.19
CA ARG A 55 -6.92 -8.62 -5.35
C ARG A 55 -5.96 -9.74 -4.94
N GLU A 56 -5.68 -10.65 -5.85
CA GLU A 56 -4.65 -11.66 -5.64
C GLU A 56 -3.27 -11.00 -5.61
N LEU A 57 -2.32 -11.57 -4.85
CA LEU A 57 -0.93 -11.11 -4.89
C LEU A 57 -0.40 -11.17 -6.34
N PRO A 58 0.20 -10.09 -6.86
CA PRO A 58 0.75 -10.15 -8.20
C PRO A 58 1.93 -11.13 -8.24
N ALA A 59 2.09 -11.80 -9.38
CA ALA A 59 3.17 -12.76 -9.55
C ALA A 59 4.54 -12.07 -9.46
N LEU A 60 5.45 -12.69 -8.72
CA LEU A 60 6.85 -12.32 -8.66
C LEU A 60 7.69 -13.58 -8.88
N ASP A 61 8.47 -13.58 -9.96
CA ASP A 61 9.37 -14.69 -10.27
C ASP A 61 10.64 -14.54 -9.43
N LEU A 62 10.64 -15.14 -8.24
CA LEU A 62 11.81 -15.24 -7.37
C LEU A 62 12.41 -16.64 -7.48
N PRO A 63 13.75 -16.76 -7.43
CA PRO A 63 14.39 -18.05 -7.23
C PRO A 63 13.79 -18.75 -6.00
N ALA A 64 13.53 -20.07 -6.10
CA ALA A 64 12.87 -20.83 -5.03
C ALA A 64 13.61 -20.76 -3.67
N GLU A 65 14.91 -20.50 -3.69
CA GLU A 65 15.77 -20.40 -2.50
C GLU A 65 15.94 -18.95 -2.00
N ALA A 66 15.27 -17.98 -2.61
CA ALA A 66 15.39 -16.58 -2.20
C ALA A 66 14.83 -16.39 -0.79
N PRO A 67 15.57 -15.73 0.12
CA PRO A 67 15.06 -15.43 1.44
C PRO A 67 13.91 -14.44 1.33
N GLU A 68 12.86 -14.62 2.15
CA GLU A 68 11.81 -13.62 2.24
C GLU A 68 12.37 -12.32 2.85
N ARG A 69 12.34 -11.25 2.06
CA ARG A 69 12.78 -9.89 2.40
C ARG A 69 11.77 -8.82 1.99
N GLY A 70 10.50 -9.18 1.89
CA GLY A 70 9.43 -8.27 1.44
C GLY A 70 9.49 -8.00 -0.06
N TRP A 71 10.07 -8.92 -0.83
CA TRP A 71 10.24 -8.78 -2.27
C TRP A 71 8.90 -8.62 -3.01
N ASN A 72 7.83 -9.21 -2.47
CA ASN A 72 6.46 -9.05 -2.97
C ASN A 72 6.08 -7.58 -3.18
N LYS A 73 6.60 -6.65 -2.37
CA LYS A 73 6.35 -5.21 -2.51
C LYS A 73 6.81 -4.65 -3.86
N LEU A 74 7.86 -5.21 -4.47
CA LEU A 74 8.33 -4.77 -5.79
C LEU A 74 7.28 -4.97 -6.88
N THR A 75 6.34 -5.91 -6.68
CA THR A 75 5.25 -6.13 -7.64
C THR A 75 4.34 -4.92 -7.81
N THR A 76 4.27 -4.01 -6.82
CA THR A 76 3.44 -2.81 -6.94
C THR A 76 3.95 -1.84 -8.01
N LEU A 77 5.18 -2.02 -8.49
CA LEU A 77 5.78 -1.21 -9.56
C LEU A 77 5.48 -1.77 -10.96
N GLN A 78 4.71 -2.86 -11.06
CA GLN A 78 4.30 -3.44 -12.33
C GLN A 78 3.31 -2.54 -13.06
N HIS A 79 3.45 -2.47 -14.38
CA HIS A 79 2.47 -1.80 -15.24
C HIS A 79 1.11 -2.51 -15.14
N ARG A 80 0.03 -1.74 -14.98
CA ARG A 80 -1.36 -2.23 -14.80
C ARG A 80 -1.55 -3.13 -13.55
N LEU A 81 -0.87 -2.80 -12.45
CA LEU A 81 -1.03 -3.46 -11.16
C LEU A 81 -2.51 -3.70 -10.81
N GLY A 82 -2.95 -4.96 -10.74
CA GLY A 82 -4.31 -5.33 -10.35
C GLY A 82 -5.44 -4.74 -11.19
N GLY A 83 -5.12 -4.27 -12.42
CA GLY A 83 -6.05 -3.54 -13.28
C GLY A 83 -6.37 -2.12 -12.83
N LEU A 84 -5.59 -1.55 -11.89
CA LEU A 84 -5.77 -0.19 -11.40
C LEU A 84 -5.36 0.84 -12.45
N SER A 85 -6.04 1.98 -12.43
CA SER A 85 -5.76 3.16 -13.23
C SER A 85 -5.65 4.39 -12.33
N GLY A 86 -4.80 5.34 -12.70
CA GLY A 86 -4.51 6.54 -11.90
C GLY A 86 -3.41 6.30 -10.86
N GLU A 87 -3.21 7.29 -10.01
CA GLU A 87 -2.17 7.25 -8.97
C GLU A 87 -2.54 6.24 -7.86
N ALA A 88 -1.52 5.62 -7.27
CA ALA A 88 -1.68 4.65 -6.19
C ALA A 88 -0.72 4.98 -5.05
N LEU A 89 -1.26 5.20 -3.85
CA LEU A 89 -0.49 5.35 -2.62
C LEU A 89 -0.37 3.99 -1.93
N PHE A 90 0.84 3.45 -1.84
CA PHE A 90 1.13 2.27 -1.03
C PHE A 90 1.28 2.64 0.45
N LEU A 91 0.67 1.83 1.32
CA LEU A 91 0.83 1.88 2.76
C LEU A 91 1.12 0.48 3.32
N ASP A 92 2.15 0.35 4.16
CA ASP A 92 2.36 -0.87 4.95
C ASP A 92 1.21 -1.08 5.96
N LEU A 93 0.99 -2.34 6.34
CA LEU A 93 -0.06 -2.69 7.30
C LEU A 93 0.21 -2.20 8.73
N ASP A 94 1.47 -1.93 9.07
CA ASP A 94 1.92 -1.52 10.40
C ASP A 94 2.20 -0.02 10.54
N VAL A 95 1.74 0.79 9.60
CA VAL A 95 1.74 2.25 9.74
C VAL A 95 0.60 2.72 10.66
N VAL A 96 0.76 3.91 11.25
CA VAL A 96 -0.29 4.61 11.98
C VAL A 96 -0.53 5.97 11.32
N ILE A 97 -1.78 6.24 10.93
CA ILE A 97 -2.18 7.53 10.35
C ILE A 97 -2.88 8.34 11.43
N VAL A 98 -2.30 9.51 11.75
CA VAL A 98 -2.74 10.39 12.84
C VAL A 98 -3.27 11.74 12.37
N SER A 99 -3.15 12.05 11.09
CA SER A 99 -3.56 13.32 10.48
C SER A 99 -3.91 13.12 9.02
N ASN A 100 -4.46 14.17 8.39
CA ASN A 100 -4.83 14.20 6.99
C ASN A 100 -3.69 13.73 6.06
N ILE A 101 -4.03 12.91 5.05
CA ILE A 101 -3.06 12.35 4.08
C ILE A 101 -3.29 12.83 2.64
N ASP A 102 -4.15 13.82 2.41
CA ASP A 102 -4.46 14.31 1.06
C ASP A 102 -3.20 14.86 0.36
N GLU A 103 -2.27 15.45 1.13
CA GLU A 103 -1.03 16.03 0.61
C GLU A 103 -0.13 15.01 -0.09
N LEU A 104 -0.23 13.72 0.27
CA LEU A 104 0.53 12.64 -0.36
C LEU A 104 0.13 12.44 -1.82
N PHE A 105 -1.09 12.83 -2.20
CA PHE A 105 -1.58 12.79 -3.58
C PHE A 105 -1.30 14.07 -4.36
N SER A 106 -1.07 15.21 -3.69
CA SER A 106 -0.79 16.49 -4.36
C SER A 106 0.70 16.77 -4.57
N TYR A 107 1.59 15.95 -4.00
CA TYR A 107 3.03 16.15 -4.12
C TYR A 107 3.48 15.96 -5.59
N PRO A 108 4.18 16.93 -6.20
CA PRO A 108 4.48 16.91 -7.64
C PRO A 108 5.66 15.99 -7.96
N ALA A 109 5.40 14.70 -8.12
CA ALA A 109 6.38 13.70 -8.54
C ALA A 109 5.74 12.59 -9.39
N GLU A 110 6.52 11.95 -10.26
CA GLU A 110 6.09 10.70 -10.91
C GLU A 110 6.13 9.52 -9.94
N PHE A 111 7.11 9.53 -9.03
CA PHE A 111 7.26 8.59 -7.93
C PHE A 111 7.75 9.33 -6.69
N ALA A 112 7.09 9.12 -5.55
CA ALA A 112 7.47 9.72 -4.27
C ALA A 112 7.57 8.66 -3.19
N ILE A 113 8.63 8.69 -2.38
CA ILE A 113 8.84 7.79 -1.25
C ILE A 113 9.31 8.59 -0.04
N ILE A 114 8.84 8.22 1.15
CA ILE A 114 9.22 8.90 2.38
C ILE A 114 10.72 8.69 2.63
N ARG A 115 11.45 9.77 2.90
CA ARG A 115 12.87 9.69 3.25
C ARG A 115 13.06 8.92 4.56
N ASP A 116 14.01 7.98 4.58
CA ASP A 116 14.28 7.19 5.76
C ASP A 116 14.82 8.07 6.91
N ALA A 117 14.10 8.04 8.04
CA ALA A 117 14.39 8.88 9.20
C ALA A 117 15.68 8.47 9.95
N LYS A 118 16.13 7.22 9.80
CA LYS A 118 17.36 6.69 10.43
C LYS A 118 18.58 6.94 9.54
N LEU A 119 18.41 6.92 8.22
CA LEU A 119 19.48 7.05 7.23
C LEU A 119 19.54 8.45 6.60
N ARG A 120 19.28 9.51 7.37
CA ARG A 120 19.17 10.89 6.87
C ARG A 120 20.37 11.37 6.05
N LYS A 121 21.59 10.91 6.33
CA LYS A 121 22.79 11.30 5.55
C LYS A 121 22.82 10.69 4.14
N ARG A 122 21.96 9.72 3.84
CA ARG A 122 21.86 9.02 2.56
C ARG A 122 20.52 9.36 1.91
N MET A 123 20.49 9.35 0.58
CA MET A 123 19.26 9.50 -0.20
C MET A 123 18.56 8.14 -0.32
N ILE A 124 17.98 7.66 0.79
CA ILE A 124 17.28 6.36 0.86
C ILE A 124 15.83 6.60 1.29
N GLY A 125 14.92 5.97 0.56
CA GLY A 125 13.50 5.92 0.90
C GLY A 125 13.17 4.78 1.85
N ASN A 126 12.25 5.03 2.77
CA ASN A 126 11.58 4.02 3.57
C ASN A 126 10.31 3.59 2.82
N SER A 127 10.21 2.31 2.50
CA SER A 127 9.14 1.80 1.63
C SER A 127 7.82 1.54 2.34
N SER A 128 7.62 2.01 3.59
CA SER A 128 6.33 1.90 4.26
C SER A 128 5.27 2.84 3.70
N VAL A 129 5.69 3.91 3.00
CA VAL A 129 4.79 4.83 2.31
C VAL A 129 5.47 5.31 1.02
N TYR A 130 4.82 5.09 -0.12
CA TYR A 130 5.22 5.63 -1.41
C TYR A 130 4.04 5.74 -2.36
N ARG A 131 4.14 6.60 -3.36
CA ARG A 131 3.15 6.81 -4.41
C ARG A 131 3.83 6.72 -5.76
#